data_AF-A0A921K6L4-F1
#
_entry.id   AF-A0A921K6L4-F1
#
_cell.length_a   1.000
_cell.length_b   1.000
_cell.length_c   1.000
_cell.angle_alpha   90.00
_cell.angle_beta   90.00
_cell.angle_gamma   90.00
#
_symmetry.space_group_name_H-M   'P 1'
#
loop_
_entity.id
_entity.type
_entity.pdbx_description
1 polymer ?
#
loop_
_entity_poly.entity_id
_entity_poly.type
_entity_poly.pdbx_seq_one_letter_code
_entity_poly.pdbx_strand_id
1 'polypeptide(L)'
;MGRWVVIAFSLLDWALVVVLVIVILIGFRRGFWISMGTVAGAVVGVLGGLFLMPLIVQLVPAGVIRIIAMVAVTAVLIWLGMMIGRKIGRRLRLHVSHPAMRAIDKFLGALANTAVAGLVISLVAFSISSVGVPGITSVLKNSRIVAFTTTLTPESARIWVAEVRAAILDSSELPELDLADNADPEVEKTEIEPTSEVHETSESSVRITGSAYECGQSQTGSGFAVTGNRIVTNAHVVAGVEAPQVESFDGQLYTGQVVAFDPDIDVAIIALPGAQLPVVEFGDPLEPGDAAFVLGFPSGGPHQILGAEIQAHGPATIVNIYDENAQLRDVYQLAAEVRQGNSGGALVAEDGTVAGVIFARASEADIGYAMSHEEIADLINQAPQLSQPVSTGHCLE
;
A
#
# COMPACT_ATOMS: atom_id res chain seq x y z
N MET A 1 -16.52 -36.77 11.44
CA MET A 1 -16.45 -35.94 12.66
C MET A 1 -16.06 -34.53 12.23
N GLY A 2 -17.02 -33.61 12.17
CA GLY A 2 -16.75 -32.23 11.76
C GLY A 2 -15.91 -31.50 12.81
N ARG A 3 -14.76 -30.97 12.41
CA ARG A 3 -14.01 -29.99 13.21
C ARG A 3 -14.89 -28.76 13.32
N TRP A 4 -15.48 -28.55 14.49
CA TRP A 4 -16.01 -27.26 14.87
C TRP A 4 -14.84 -26.28 14.80
N VAL A 5 -14.81 -25.43 13.77
CA VAL A 5 -13.96 -24.25 13.77
C VAL A 5 -14.50 -23.40 14.90
N VAL A 6 -13.82 -23.41 16.06
CA VAL A 6 -14.12 -22.48 17.13
C VAL A 6 -13.82 -21.10 16.57
N ILE A 7 -14.90 -20.40 16.21
CA ILE A 7 -14.87 -19.01 15.77
C ILE A 7 -14.48 -18.17 16.99
N ALA A 8 -13.19 -18.08 17.26
CA ALA A 8 -12.67 -17.23 18.32
C ALA A 8 -12.64 -15.78 17.81
N PHE A 9 -13.41 -14.91 18.45
CA PHE A 9 -13.29 -13.46 18.31
C PHE A 9 -12.10 -12.99 19.15
N SER A 10 -11.28 -12.11 18.59
CA SER A 10 -10.17 -11.48 19.32
C SER A 10 -10.69 -10.50 20.39
N LEU A 11 -9.84 -10.11 21.35
CA LEU A 11 -10.17 -9.04 22.30
C LEU A 11 -10.46 -7.72 21.57
N LEU A 12 -9.76 -7.46 20.47
CA LEU A 12 -10.00 -6.32 19.59
C LEU A 12 -11.40 -6.40 18.96
N ASP A 13 -11.83 -7.58 18.51
CA ASP A 13 -13.18 -7.74 17.96
C ASP A 13 -14.25 -7.38 19.00
N TRP A 14 -14.13 -7.87 20.24
CA TRP A 14 -15.09 -7.53 21.29
C TRP A 14 -15.15 -6.04 21.59
N ALA A 15 -13.99 -5.37 21.62
CA ALA A 15 -13.92 -3.92 21.76
C ALA A 15 -14.63 -3.20 20.59
N LEU A 16 -14.39 -3.64 19.35
CA LEU A 16 -15.01 -3.07 18.16
C LEU A 16 -16.52 -3.36 18.09
N VAL A 17 -17.00 -4.53 18.51
CA VAL A 17 -18.44 -4.83 18.64
C VAL A 17 -19.09 -3.83 19.60
N VAL A 18 -18.50 -3.61 20.77
CA VAL A 18 -19.05 -2.66 21.76
C VAL A 18 -19.13 -1.26 21.16
N VAL A 19 -18.08 -0.81 20.47
CA VAL A 19 -18.08 0.48 19.78
C VAL A 19 -19.16 0.55 18.70
N LEU A 20 -19.27 -0.47 17.83
CA LEU A 20 -20.28 -0.52 16.77
C LEU A 20 -21.71 -0.55 17.33
N VAL A 21 -21.96 -1.30 18.40
CA VAL A 21 -23.27 -1.32 19.08
C VAL A 21 -23.61 0.05 19.65
N ILE A 22 -22.65 0.72 20.30
CA ILE A 22 -22.86 2.10 20.80
C ILE A 22 -23.18 3.05 19.63
N VAL A 23 -22.44 2.96 18.53
CA VAL A 23 -22.67 3.75 17.31
C VAL A 23 -24.05 3.48 16.71
N ILE A 24 -24.48 2.22 16.61
CA ILE A 24 -25.81 1.83 16.11
C ILE A 24 -26.90 2.42 17.00
N LEU A 25 -26.78 2.28 18.32
CA LEU A 25 -27.75 2.81 19.29
C LEU A 25 -27.83 4.34 19.23
N ILE A 26 -26.69 5.01 19.03
CA ILE A 26 -26.61 6.45 18.83
C ILE A 26 -27.31 6.85 17.53
N GLY A 27 -27.05 6.15 16.41
CA GLY A 27 -27.65 6.42 15.10
C GLY A 27 -29.18 6.24 15.13
N PHE A 28 -29.63 5.13 15.72
CA PHE A 28 -31.05 4.80 15.88
C PHE A 28 -31.80 5.85 16.72
N ARG A 29 -31.16 6.46 17.73
CA ARG A 29 -31.77 7.51 18.55
C ARG A 29 -31.81 8.87 17.85
N ARG A 30 -30.86 9.17 16.95
CA ARG A 30 -30.68 10.50 16.35
C ARG A 30 -31.41 10.67 15.01
N GLY A 31 -31.71 9.60 14.29
CA GLY A 31 -32.37 9.65 12.97
C GLY A 31 -31.38 9.90 11.83
N PHE A 32 -31.85 9.83 10.58
CA PHE A 32 -31.02 9.76 9.37
C PHE A 32 -30.25 11.05 9.13
N TRP A 33 -30.94 12.18 9.03
CA TRP A 33 -30.32 13.46 8.67
C TRP A 33 -29.24 13.92 9.64
N ILE A 34 -29.46 13.71 10.94
CA ILE A 34 -28.45 14.00 11.97
C ILE A 34 -27.28 13.03 11.85
N SER A 35 -27.54 11.75 11.60
CA SER A 35 -26.50 10.74 11.41
C SER A 35 -25.68 11.04 10.16
N MET A 36 -26.30 11.29 9.01
CA MET A 36 -25.65 11.66 7.76
C MET A 36 -24.82 12.94 7.87
N GLY A 37 -25.33 13.96 8.58
CA GLY A 37 -24.54 15.14 8.89
C GLY A 37 -23.34 14.82 9.79
N THR A 38 -23.53 14.02 10.84
CA THR A 38 -22.43 13.56 11.72
C THR A 38 -21.36 12.81 10.93
N VAL A 39 -21.79 11.96 10.01
CA VAL A 39 -20.99 11.14 9.08
C VAL A 39 -20.14 12.04 8.19
N ALA A 40 -20.78 12.94 7.44
CA ALA A 40 -20.07 13.87 6.56
C ALA A 40 -19.06 14.72 7.35
N GLY A 41 -19.46 15.16 8.54
CA GLY A 41 -18.57 15.88 9.45
C GLY A 41 -17.37 15.06 9.93
N ALA A 42 -17.56 13.79 10.27
CA ALA A 42 -16.47 12.91 10.67
C ALA A 42 -15.48 12.68 9.53
N VAL A 43 -15.97 12.43 8.31
CA VAL A 43 -15.15 12.27 7.11
C VAL A 43 -14.33 13.53 6.87
N VAL A 44 -14.96 14.72 6.85
CA VAL A 44 -14.24 16.00 6.72
C VAL A 44 -13.19 16.17 7.83
N GLY A 45 -13.47 15.70 9.04
CA GLY A 45 -12.49 15.72 10.14
C GLY A 45 -11.29 14.81 9.91
N VAL A 46 -11.49 13.59 9.38
CA VAL A 46 -10.40 12.70 8.96
C VAL A 46 -9.58 13.37 7.86
N LEU A 47 -10.24 13.91 6.83
CA LEU A 47 -9.59 14.59 5.72
C LEU A 47 -8.81 15.83 6.18
N GLY A 48 -9.35 16.59 7.12
CA GLY A 48 -8.66 17.71 7.74
C GLY A 48 -7.44 17.27 8.55
N GLY A 49 -7.51 16.12 9.23
CA GLY A 49 -6.39 15.54 9.97
C GLY A 49 -5.24 15.16 9.04
N LEU A 50 -5.57 14.50 7.93
CA LEU A 50 -4.64 14.22 6.84
C LEU A 50 -4.06 15.51 6.26
N PHE A 51 -4.90 16.51 5.96
CA PHE A 51 -4.46 17.79 5.41
C PHE A 51 -3.52 18.58 6.34
N LEU A 52 -3.71 18.51 7.66
CA LEU A 52 -2.83 19.18 8.64
C LEU A 52 -1.57 18.37 8.96
N MET A 53 -1.44 17.15 8.45
CA MET A 53 -0.33 16.26 8.78
C MET A 53 1.06 16.82 8.38
N PRO A 54 1.27 17.46 7.21
CA PRO A 54 2.56 18.07 6.88
C PRO A 54 2.99 19.12 7.93
N LEU A 55 2.04 19.90 8.44
CA LEU A 55 2.29 20.88 9.49
C LEU A 55 2.68 20.20 10.82
N ILE A 56 2.08 19.06 11.15
CA ILE A 56 2.43 18.29 12.34
C ILE A 56 3.84 17.71 12.22
N VAL A 57 4.22 17.20 11.05
CA VAL A 57 5.57 16.66 10.80
C VAL A 57 6.64 17.73 11.02
N GLN A 58 6.39 18.96 10.57
CA GLN A 58 7.31 20.10 10.72
C GLN A 58 7.40 20.60 12.17
N LEU A 59 6.29 20.55 12.92
CA LEU A 59 6.22 21.11 14.28
C LEU A 59 6.57 20.09 15.38
N VAL A 60 6.41 18.79 15.09
CA VAL A 60 6.53 17.73 16.09
C VAL A 60 7.72 16.81 15.75
N PRO A 61 8.69 16.64 16.68
CA PRO A 61 9.82 15.75 16.49
C PRO A 61 9.41 14.30 16.18
N ALA A 62 10.25 13.58 15.44
CA ALA A 62 10.01 12.20 15.02
C ALA A 62 9.84 11.22 16.20
N GLY A 63 9.30 10.04 15.89
CA GLY A 63 9.03 8.98 16.86
C GLY A 63 7.61 8.99 17.42
N VAL A 64 7.43 8.38 18.60
CA VAL A 64 6.11 8.09 19.19
C VAL A 64 5.28 9.35 19.43
N ILE A 65 5.92 10.47 19.76
CA ILE A 65 5.24 11.75 20.04
C ILE A 65 4.55 12.29 18.78
N ARG A 66 5.17 12.16 17.60
CA ARG A 66 4.57 12.56 16.32
C ARG A 66 3.31 11.77 16.02
N ILE A 67 3.36 10.46 16.24
CA ILE A 67 2.20 9.57 16.05
C ILE A 67 1.06 9.98 16.99
N ILE A 68 1.36 10.23 18.27
CA ILE A 68 0.36 10.69 19.24
C ILE A 68 -0.24 12.03 18.80
N ALA A 69 0.58 12.97 18.34
CA ALA A 69 0.10 14.27 17.85
C ALA A 69 -0.81 14.14 16.63
N MET A 70 -0.44 13.31 15.65
CA MET A 70 -1.26 13.03 14.47
C MET A 70 -2.62 12.44 14.84
N VAL A 71 -2.62 11.43 15.71
CA VAL A 71 -3.86 10.79 16.21
C VAL A 71 -4.72 11.79 16.98
N ALA A 72 -4.11 12.60 17.86
CA ALA A 72 -4.82 13.57 18.67
C ALA A 72 -5.46 14.68 17.81
N VAL A 73 -4.72 15.27 16.87
CA VAL A 73 -5.24 16.33 15.97
C VAL A 73 -6.38 15.79 15.12
N THR A 74 -6.19 14.62 14.52
CA THR A 74 -7.22 13.97 13.70
C THR A 74 -8.47 13.67 14.53
N ALA A 75 -8.32 13.15 15.76
CA ALA A 75 -9.45 12.91 16.66
C ALA A 75 -10.22 14.20 17.01
N VAL A 76 -9.51 15.31 17.24
CA VAL A 76 -10.12 16.63 17.51
C VAL A 76 -10.90 17.12 16.29
N LEU A 77 -10.35 17.00 15.09
CA LEU A 77 -11.02 17.42 13.86
C LEU A 77 -12.24 16.56 13.54
N ILE A 78 -12.16 15.24 13.75
CA ILE A 78 -13.32 14.35 13.67
C ILE A 78 -14.40 14.82 14.67
N TRP A 79 -14.02 15.13 15.92
CA TRP A 79 -14.96 15.62 16.92
C TRP A 79 -15.63 16.94 16.52
N LEU A 80 -14.86 17.92 16.04
CA LEU A 80 -15.35 19.21 15.56
C LEU A 80 -16.28 19.06 14.34
N GLY A 81 -15.83 18.31 13.34
CA GLY A 81 -16.57 18.02 12.12
C GLY A 81 -17.90 17.33 12.43
N MET A 82 -17.89 16.31 13.30
CA MET A 82 -19.12 15.67 13.80
C MET A 82 -20.06 16.68 14.47
N MET A 83 -19.54 17.64 15.25
CA MET A 83 -20.35 18.66 15.92
C MET A 83 -21.04 19.59 14.92
N ILE A 84 -20.30 20.06 13.91
CA ILE A 84 -20.80 20.93 12.84
C ILE A 84 -21.83 20.18 11.99
N GLY A 85 -21.46 18.98 11.56
CA GLY A 85 -22.32 18.09 10.77
C GLY A 85 -23.64 17.79 11.47
N ARG A 86 -23.62 17.58 12.79
CA ARG A 86 -24.87 17.44 13.60
C ARG A 86 -25.73 18.69 13.56
N LYS A 87 -25.14 19.89 13.65
CA LYS A 87 -25.90 21.15 13.56
C LYS A 87 -26.56 21.30 12.20
N ILE A 88 -25.83 20.99 11.12
CA ILE A 88 -26.34 21.02 9.74
C ILE A 88 -27.46 19.98 9.56
N GLY A 89 -27.22 18.73 9.96
CA GLY A 89 -28.20 17.65 9.87
C GLY A 89 -29.47 17.90 10.67
N ARG A 90 -29.39 18.63 11.80
CA ARG A 90 -30.57 19.11 12.54
C ARG A 90 -31.37 20.16 11.77
N ARG A 91 -30.71 21.07 11.06
CA ARG A 91 -31.37 22.09 10.23
C ARG A 91 -32.03 21.50 8.99
N LEU A 92 -31.41 20.50 8.37
CA LEU A 92 -31.93 19.83 7.18
C LEU A 92 -33.05 18.82 7.46
N ARG A 93 -33.31 18.50 8.74
CA ARG A 93 -34.37 17.55 9.11
C ARG A 93 -35.74 18.14 8.76
N LEU A 94 -36.26 17.78 7.59
CA LEU A 94 -37.66 18.03 7.21
C LEU A 94 -38.58 17.46 8.29
N HIS A 95 -39.69 18.15 8.59
CA HIS A 95 -40.64 17.76 9.64
C HIS A 95 -41.40 16.48 9.27
N VAL A 96 -40.77 15.32 9.48
CA VAL A 96 -41.37 14.01 9.26
C VAL A 96 -42.25 13.65 10.47
N SER A 97 -43.56 13.86 10.33
CA SER A 97 -44.55 13.62 11.37
C SER A 97 -45.06 12.17 11.41
N HIS A 98 -45.00 11.43 10.29
CA HIS A 98 -45.61 10.11 10.17
C HIS A 98 -44.80 9.00 10.88
N PRO A 99 -45.42 8.10 11.69
CA PRO A 99 -44.72 7.08 12.47
C PRO A 99 -43.88 6.11 11.63
N ALA A 100 -44.38 5.67 10.48
CA ALA A 100 -43.66 4.79 9.55
C ALA A 100 -42.39 5.46 8.99
N MET A 101 -42.49 6.73 8.64
CA MET A 101 -41.35 7.51 8.13
C MET A 101 -40.31 7.80 9.23
N ARG A 102 -40.72 7.88 10.51
CA ARG A 102 -39.80 7.95 11.65
C ARG A 102 -39.06 6.63 11.88
N ALA A 103 -39.69 5.48 11.64
CA ALA A 103 -39.02 4.19 11.72
C ALA A 103 -37.95 4.05 10.64
N ILE A 104 -38.27 4.47 9.40
CA ILE A 104 -37.33 4.52 8.27
C ILE A 104 -36.18 5.50 8.56
N ASP A 105 -36.46 6.70 9.07
CA ASP A 105 -35.44 7.70 9.48
C ASP A 105 -34.45 7.13 10.51
N LYS A 106 -34.95 6.37 11.50
CA LYS A 106 -34.10 5.73 12.52
C LYS A 106 -33.27 4.58 11.96
N PHE A 107 -33.87 3.75 11.10
CA PHE A 107 -33.19 2.62 10.46
C PHE A 107 -32.07 3.11 9.54
N LEU A 108 -32.37 4.06 8.65
CA LEU A 108 -31.38 4.69 7.76
C LEU A 108 -30.28 5.41 8.55
N GLY A 109 -30.63 6.06 9.67
CA GLY A 109 -29.65 6.67 10.56
C GLY A 109 -28.70 5.66 11.21
N ALA A 110 -29.22 4.51 11.65
CA ALA A 110 -28.38 3.43 12.17
C ALA A 110 -27.47 2.84 11.08
N LEU A 111 -28.00 2.62 9.87
CA LEU A 111 -27.23 2.11 8.73
C LEU A 111 -26.09 3.07 8.35
N ALA A 112 -26.39 4.35 8.16
CA ALA A 112 -25.39 5.36 7.79
C ALA A 112 -24.29 5.51 8.84
N ASN A 113 -24.66 5.51 10.13
CA ASN A 113 -23.69 5.65 11.22
C ASN A 113 -22.78 4.40 11.35
N THR A 114 -23.33 3.22 11.07
CA THR A 114 -22.56 1.95 11.05
C THR A 114 -21.58 1.90 9.90
N ALA A 115 -22.02 2.31 8.69
CA ALA A 115 -21.16 2.37 7.51
C ALA A 115 -19.94 3.27 7.75
N VAL A 116 -20.12 4.42 8.41
CA VAL A 116 -19.00 5.32 8.73
C VAL A 116 -18.10 4.80 9.84
N ALA A 117 -18.66 4.22 10.90
CA ALA A 117 -17.80 3.59 11.89
C ALA A 117 -16.96 2.48 11.25
N GLY A 118 -17.54 1.70 10.33
CA GLY A 118 -16.80 0.74 9.52
C GLY A 118 -15.70 1.40 8.69
N LEU A 119 -16.00 2.48 7.96
CA LEU A 119 -15.02 3.23 7.18
C LEU A 119 -13.88 3.77 8.05
N VAL A 120 -14.19 4.39 9.19
CA VAL A 120 -13.17 4.92 10.12
C VAL A 120 -12.31 3.78 10.69
N ILE A 121 -12.91 2.66 11.07
CA ILE A 121 -12.18 1.48 11.54
C ILE A 121 -11.25 0.96 10.44
N SER A 122 -11.74 0.84 9.20
CA SER A 122 -10.92 0.42 8.04
C SER A 122 -9.76 1.38 7.79
N LEU A 123 -10.01 2.69 7.82
CA LEU A 123 -8.98 3.71 7.61
C LEU A 123 -7.89 3.62 8.67
N VAL A 124 -8.28 3.55 9.95
CA VAL A 124 -7.33 3.43 11.07
C VAL A 124 -6.56 2.11 11.00
N ALA A 125 -7.23 1.00 10.68
CA ALA A 125 -6.59 -0.30 10.55
C ALA A 125 -5.55 -0.32 9.41
N PHE A 126 -5.91 0.25 8.24
CA PHE A 126 -5.01 0.38 7.10
C PHE A 126 -3.80 1.28 7.40
N SER A 127 -4.02 2.41 8.09
CA SER A 127 -2.92 3.28 8.53
C SER A 127 -1.97 2.56 9.48
N ILE A 128 -2.48 1.73 10.39
CA ILE A 128 -1.63 1.01 11.34
C ILE A 128 -0.90 -0.17 10.67
N SER A 129 -1.57 -0.92 9.77
CA SER A 129 -0.96 -2.07 9.11
C SER A 129 0.23 -1.66 8.23
N SER A 130 0.16 -0.47 7.64
CA SER A 130 1.15 0.06 6.71
C SER A 130 2.40 0.68 7.37
N VAL A 131 2.43 0.82 8.70
CA VAL A 131 3.66 1.22 9.45
C VAL A 131 4.58 0.01 9.67
N GLY A 132 4.07 -1.22 9.49
CA GLY A 132 4.88 -2.43 9.62
C GLY A 132 5.35 -2.71 11.06
N VAL A 133 4.69 -2.17 12.09
CA VAL A 133 5.08 -2.43 13.50
C VAL A 133 4.86 -3.91 13.85
N PRO A 134 5.92 -4.67 14.18
CA PRO A 134 5.79 -6.06 14.56
C PRO A 134 4.81 -6.24 15.73
N GLY A 135 3.89 -7.19 15.62
CA GLY A 135 2.88 -7.49 16.64
C GLY A 135 1.53 -6.78 16.45
N ILE A 136 1.50 -5.50 16.10
CA ILE A 136 0.21 -4.77 15.92
C ILE A 136 -0.51 -5.21 14.63
N THR A 137 0.24 -5.34 13.53
CA THR A 137 -0.31 -5.79 12.24
C THR A 137 -0.95 -7.19 12.35
N SER A 138 -0.37 -8.07 13.17
CA SER A 138 -0.91 -9.41 13.42
C SER A 138 -2.26 -9.39 14.17
N VAL A 139 -2.44 -8.46 15.11
CA VAL A 139 -3.68 -8.30 15.86
C VAL A 139 -4.79 -7.75 14.97
N LEU A 140 -4.46 -6.86 14.03
CA LEU A 140 -5.41 -6.31 13.06
C LEU A 140 -5.86 -7.35 12.04
N LYS A 141 -4.96 -8.17 11.49
CA LYS A 141 -5.35 -9.21 10.53
C LYS A 141 -6.25 -10.28 11.16
N ASN A 142 -6.00 -10.62 12.43
CA ASN A 142 -6.83 -11.58 13.17
C ASN A 142 -8.19 -11.01 13.59
N SER A 143 -8.45 -9.70 13.37
CA SER A 143 -9.73 -9.07 13.65
C SER A 143 -10.72 -9.32 12.51
N ARG A 144 -11.80 -10.03 12.84
CA ARG A 144 -12.89 -10.32 11.93
C ARG A 144 -13.64 -9.05 11.56
N ILE A 145 -13.73 -8.10 12.48
CA ILE A 145 -14.41 -6.83 12.22
C ILE A 145 -13.61 -5.99 11.25
N VAL A 146 -12.29 -5.92 11.41
CA VAL A 146 -11.42 -5.21 10.46
C VAL A 146 -11.51 -5.89 9.09
N ALA A 147 -11.42 -7.23 9.02
CA ALA A 147 -11.60 -7.96 7.77
C ALA A 147 -12.95 -7.63 7.11
N PHE A 148 -14.06 -7.70 7.85
CA PHE A 148 -15.38 -7.39 7.32
C PHE A 148 -15.55 -5.93 6.88
N THR A 149 -14.99 -4.96 7.62
CA THR A 149 -15.08 -3.55 7.21
C THR A 149 -14.25 -3.27 5.96
N THR A 150 -13.13 -3.97 5.77
CA THR A 150 -12.35 -3.87 4.53
C THR A 150 -13.07 -4.48 3.33
N THR A 151 -13.86 -5.55 3.51
CA THR A 151 -14.70 -6.14 2.43
C THR A 151 -15.81 -5.19 1.97
N LEU A 152 -16.33 -4.35 2.87
CA LEU A 152 -17.39 -3.38 2.56
C LEU A 152 -16.86 -2.07 1.95
N THR A 153 -15.55 -1.83 1.99
CA THR A 153 -14.96 -0.59 1.48
C THR A 153 -14.67 -0.78 -0.01
N PRO A 154 -15.23 0.05 -0.92
CA PRO A 154 -14.94 -0.03 -2.34
C PRO A 154 -13.45 0.12 -2.62
N GLU A 155 -12.97 -0.59 -3.64
CA GLU A 155 -11.55 -0.57 -4.03
C GLU A 155 -11.05 0.82 -4.39
N SER A 156 -11.84 1.60 -5.14
CA SER A 156 -11.54 2.98 -5.50
C SER A 156 -11.30 3.86 -4.27
N ALA A 157 -12.02 3.64 -3.17
CA ALA A 157 -11.79 4.36 -1.93
C ALA A 157 -10.47 3.95 -1.26
N ARG A 158 -10.03 2.70 -1.39
CA ARG A 158 -8.75 2.22 -0.83
C ARG A 158 -7.57 2.78 -1.62
N ILE A 159 -7.66 2.78 -2.95
CA ILE A 159 -6.65 3.37 -3.83
C ILE A 159 -6.48 4.85 -3.49
N TRP A 160 -7.57 5.61 -3.47
CA TRP A 160 -7.56 7.04 -3.14
C TRP A 160 -6.93 7.34 -1.77
N VAL A 161 -7.24 6.54 -0.75
CA VAL A 161 -6.64 6.69 0.59
C VAL A 161 -5.13 6.42 0.56
N ALA A 162 -4.70 5.40 -0.19
CA ALA A 162 -3.29 5.08 -0.33
C ALA A 162 -2.52 6.23 -0.99
N GLU A 163 -3.06 6.80 -2.07
CA GLU A 163 -2.47 7.95 -2.77
C GLU A 163 -2.34 9.18 -1.87
N VAL A 164 -3.42 9.54 -1.17
CA VAL A 164 -3.40 10.66 -0.22
C VAL A 164 -2.37 10.42 0.88
N ARG A 165 -2.26 9.17 1.38
CA ARG A 165 -1.27 8.81 2.40
C ARG A 165 0.16 8.97 1.87
N ALA A 166 0.44 8.42 0.68
CA ALA A 166 1.75 8.50 0.04
C ALA A 166 2.19 9.96 -0.16
N ALA A 167 1.31 10.80 -0.68
CA ALA A 167 1.58 12.22 -0.89
C ALA A 167 1.86 13.02 0.41
N ILE A 168 1.45 12.50 1.57
CA ILE A 168 1.58 13.19 2.87
C ILE A 168 2.76 12.66 3.69
N LEU A 169 3.03 11.36 3.62
CA LEU A 169 3.99 10.70 4.51
C LEU A 169 5.44 10.96 4.14
N ASP A 170 5.72 11.55 2.97
CA ASP A 170 7.08 11.72 2.46
C ASP A 170 7.89 10.43 2.63
N SER A 171 7.19 9.29 2.50
CA SER A 171 7.86 8.00 2.43
C SER A 171 8.72 8.06 1.18
N SER A 172 9.90 7.46 1.23
CA SER A 172 10.94 7.46 0.19
C SER A 172 10.40 7.73 -1.21
N GLU A 173 10.77 8.89 -1.78
CA GLU A 173 10.47 9.20 -3.18
C GLU A 173 11.04 8.07 -4.04
N LEU A 174 10.30 7.67 -5.08
CA LEU A 174 10.89 6.80 -6.10
C LEU A 174 12.14 7.52 -6.63
N PRO A 175 13.27 6.81 -6.82
CA PRO A 175 14.41 7.39 -7.54
C PRO A 175 13.92 8.03 -8.84
N GLU A 176 14.20 9.32 -9.00
CA GLU A 176 13.88 10.05 -10.21
C GLU A 176 15.08 9.98 -11.16
N LEU A 177 14.84 9.44 -12.35
CA LEU A 177 15.87 9.36 -13.40
C LEU A 177 15.45 10.26 -14.55
N ASP A 178 16.32 11.22 -14.87
CA ASP A 178 16.18 12.04 -16.08
C ASP A 178 16.99 11.40 -17.22
N LEU A 179 16.53 10.22 -17.66
CA LEU A 179 17.07 9.52 -18.83
C LEU A 179 16.18 9.72 -20.06
N ALA A 180 15.19 10.62 -19.96
CA ALA A 180 14.07 10.73 -20.90
C ALA A 180 14.39 11.49 -22.19
N ASP A 181 15.67 11.79 -22.47
CA ASP A 181 16.11 12.50 -23.70
C ASP A 181 15.63 11.83 -25.01
N ASN A 182 15.24 10.54 -24.98
CA ASN A 182 14.72 9.78 -26.13
C ASN A 182 13.29 9.23 -25.95
N ALA A 183 12.57 9.62 -24.90
CA ALA A 183 11.20 9.15 -24.69
C ALA A 183 10.25 9.82 -25.68
N ASP A 184 9.29 9.07 -26.23
CA ASP A 184 8.14 9.68 -26.89
C ASP A 184 7.12 10.07 -25.81
N PRO A 185 6.95 11.37 -25.50
CA PRO A 185 5.98 11.81 -24.48
C PRO A 185 4.53 11.60 -24.92
N GLU A 186 4.29 11.20 -26.18
CA GLU A 186 2.96 11.09 -26.79
C GLU A 186 2.44 9.65 -26.85
N VAL A 187 3.12 8.67 -26.24
CA VAL A 187 2.59 7.30 -26.14
C VAL A 187 1.25 7.32 -25.41
N GLU A 188 0.20 7.15 -26.20
CA GLU A 188 -1.18 7.15 -25.74
C GLU A 188 -1.33 6.02 -24.72
N LYS A 189 -1.88 6.33 -23.54
CA LYS A 189 -2.20 5.35 -22.48
C LYS A 189 -3.15 4.30 -23.05
N THR A 190 -2.61 3.29 -23.70
CA THR A 190 -3.40 2.17 -24.18
C THR A 190 -3.76 1.38 -22.94
N GLU A 191 -5.05 1.28 -22.66
CA GLU A 191 -5.57 0.44 -21.59
C GLU A 191 -5.43 -1.01 -22.07
N ILE A 192 -4.25 -1.60 -21.83
CA ILE A 192 -3.92 -2.97 -22.20
C ILE A 192 -4.60 -3.89 -21.18
N GLU A 193 -5.50 -4.75 -21.65
CA GLU A 193 -6.18 -5.73 -20.82
C GLU A 193 -5.22 -6.88 -20.44
N PRO A 194 -5.05 -7.20 -19.15
CA PRO A 194 -4.18 -8.29 -18.72
C PRO A 194 -4.63 -9.66 -19.22
N THR A 195 -3.67 -10.51 -19.60
CA THR A 195 -3.92 -11.91 -19.95
C THR A 195 -4.19 -12.78 -18.72
N SER A 196 -4.67 -14.00 -18.93
CA SER A 196 -4.84 -14.97 -17.85
C SER A 196 -3.52 -15.32 -17.14
N GLU A 197 -2.44 -15.36 -17.91
CA GLU A 197 -1.09 -15.68 -17.49
C GLU A 197 -0.54 -14.57 -16.59
N VAL A 198 -0.76 -13.30 -16.96
CA VAL A 198 -0.42 -12.14 -16.13
C VAL A 198 -1.20 -12.17 -14.80
N HIS A 199 -2.48 -12.55 -14.83
CA HIS A 199 -3.28 -12.72 -13.62
C HIS A 199 -2.73 -13.82 -12.71
N GLU A 200 -2.30 -14.96 -13.25
CA GLU A 200 -1.69 -16.05 -12.48
C GLU A 200 -0.36 -15.61 -11.85
N THR A 201 0.52 -14.97 -12.63
CA THR A 201 1.79 -14.44 -12.13
C THR A 201 1.60 -13.39 -11.04
N SER A 202 0.51 -12.61 -11.09
CA SER A 202 0.20 -11.61 -10.07
C SER A 202 -0.03 -12.17 -8.66
N GLU A 203 -0.34 -13.46 -8.53
CA GLU A 203 -0.47 -14.11 -7.22
C GLU A 203 0.89 -14.26 -6.48
N SER A 204 2.01 -14.14 -7.20
CA SER A 204 3.36 -14.13 -6.63
C SER A 204 3.74 -12.79 -5.99
N SER A 205 2.98 -11.73 -6.27
CA SER A 205 3.23 -10.38 -5.79
C SER A 205 3.08 -10.27 -4.27
N VAL A 206 3.97 -9.50 -3.66
CA VAL A 206 3.93 -9.21 -2.23
C VAL A 206 4.11 -7.71 -1.96
N ARG A 207 3.43 -7.21 -0.94
CA ARG A 207 3.61 -5.86 -0.42
C ARG A 207 4.63 -5.89 0.70
N ILE A 208 5.58 -4.97 0.66
CA ILE A 208 6.65 -4.86 1.66
C ILE A 208 6.44 -3.56 2.42
N THR A 209 6.51 -3.63 3.74
CA THR A 209 6.43 -2.47 4.63
C THR A 209 7.49 -2.57 5.71
N GLY A 210 8.16 -1.47 6.01
CA GLY A 210 9.26 -1.45 6.97
C GLY A 210 9.34 -0.12 7.69
N SER A 211 9.85 -0.13 8.93
CA SER A 211 10.22 1.09 9.64
C SER A 211 11.73 1.17 9.73
N ALA A 212 12.32 2.19 9.12
CA ALA A 212 13.72 2.55 9.32
C ALA A 212 13.80 3.44 10.57
N TYR A 213 13.89 2.81 11.75
CA TYR A 213 13.77 3.50 13.04
C TYR A 213 14.82 4.59 13.25
N GLU A 214 16.04 4.39 12.74
CA GLU A 214 17.13 5.36 12.83
C GLU A 214 16.77 6.70 12.18
N CYS A 215 15.90 6.67 11.18
CA CYS A 215 15.56 7.83 10.35
C CYS A 215 14.11 8.27 10.52
N GLY A 216 13.34 7.53 11.34
CA GLY A 216 11.94 7.83 11.59
C GLY A 216 11.06 7.75 10.34
N GLN A 217 11.51 6.99 9.33
CA GLN A 217 10.83 6.81 8.05
C GLN A 217 10.14 5.45 8.00
N SER A 218 9.02 5.40 7.27
CA SER A 218 8.34 4.16 6.93
C SER A 218 8.50 3.92 5.43
N GLN A 219 8.99 2.74 5.08
CA GLN A 219 9.19 2.30 3.72
C GLN A 219 8.00 1.45 3.28
N THR A 220 7.58 1.59 2.02
CA THR A 220 6.60 0.72 1.38
C THR A 220 7.03 0.42 -0.03
N GLY A 221 6.90 -0.83 -0.45
CA GLY A 221 7.28 -1.29 -1.78
C GLY A 221 6.54 -2.55 -2.17
N SER A 222 6.89 -3.04 -3.34
CA SER A 222 6.45 -4.29 -3.92
C SER A 222 7.60 -5.29 -3.99
N GLY A 223 7.26 -6.54 -4.20
CA GLY A 223 8.19 -7.63 -4.46
C GLY A 223 7.45 -8.78 -5.10
N PHE A 224 8.18 -9.80 -5.52
CA PHE A 224 7.59 -11.04 -6.03
C PHE A 224 8.47 -12.23 -5.67
N ALA A 225 7.86 -13.41 -5.60
CA ALA A 225 8.54 -14.61 -5.16
C ALA A 225 9.31 -15.31 -6.28
N VAL A 226 10.63 -15.46 -6.09
CA VAL A 226 11.53 -16.21 -6.98
C VAL A 226 11.76 -17.65 -6.51
N THR A 227 11.36 -17.95 -5.27
CA THR A 227 11.15 -19.30 -4.76
C THR A 227 9.99 -19.27 -3.79
N GLY A 228 9.50 -20.43 -3.33
CA GLY A 228 8.39 -20.47 -2.37
C GLY A 228 8.60 -19.69 -1.06
N ASN A 229 9.84 -19.30 -0.73
CA ASN A 229 10.16 -18.54 0.48
C ASN A 229 11.26 -17.47 0.30
N ARG A 230 11.53 -17.03 -0.95
CA ARG A 230 12.45 -15.93 -1.26
C ARG A 230 11.73 -14.98 -2.19
N ILE A 231 11.76 -13.70 -1.85
CA ILE A 231 11.23 -12.64 -2.70
C ILE A 231 12.36 -11.71 -3.14
N VAL A 232 12.23 -11.18 -4.35
CA VAL A 232 13.02 -10.06 -4.86
C VAL A 232 12.27 -8.77 -4.57
N THR A 233 13.00 -7.70 -4.26
CA THR A 233 12.53 -6.32 -4.20
C THR A 233 13.70 -5.39 -4.46
N ASN A 234 13.48 -4.07 -4.40
CA ASN A 234 14.58 -3.11 -4.44
C ASN A 234 15.33 -3.01 -3.11
N ALA A 235 16.61 -2.68 -3.18
CA ALA A 235 17.42 -2.42 -1.99
C ALA A 235 16.90 -1.16 -1.26
N HIS A 236 16.54 -0.12 -2.00
CA HIS A 236 16.02 1.11 -1.42
C HIS A 236 14.74 0.88 -0.59
N VAL A 237 13.89 -0.10 -0.95
CA VAL A 237 12.65 -0.45 -0.20
C VAL A 237 12.95 -0.98 1.20
N VAL A 238 14.13 -1.58 1.41
CA VAL A 238 14.54 -2.17 2.70
C VAL A 238 15.70 -1.46 3.36
N ALA A 239 16.23 -0.38 2.75
CA ALA A 239 17.34 0.40 3.30
C ALA A 239 17.03 0.88 4.74
N GLY A 240 17.93 0.59 5.68
CA GLY A 240 17.75 0.88 7.11
C GLY A 240 16.62 0.12 7.82
N VAL A 241 15.94 -0.82 7.15
CA VAL A 241 14.87 -1.64 7.74
C VAL A 241 15.46 -2.94 8.28
N GLU A 242 15.33 -3.20 9.58
CA GLU A 242 15.86 -4.43 10.19
C GLU A 242 14.99 -5.67 9.92
N ALA A 243 13.67 -5.52 10.00
CA ALA A 243 12.70 -6.61 9.92
C ALA A 243 11.49 -6.19 9.07
N PRO A 244 11.59 -6.28 7.73
CA PRO A 244 10.49 -5.91 6.85
C PRO A 244 9.28 -6.84 7.06
N GLN A 245 8.10 -6.25 7.10
CA GLN A 245 6.83 -6.97 7.10
C GLN A 245 6.37 -7.17 5.66
N VAL A 246 6.17 -8.41 5.28
CA VAL A 246 5.78 -8.81 3.93
C VAL A 246 4.36 -9.35 3.95
N GLU A 247 3.51 -8.84 3.08
CA GLU A 247 2.13 -9.29 2.88
C GLU A 247 2.00 -9.92 1.50
N SER A 248 1.67 -11.21 1.42
CA SER A 248 1.40 -11.88 0.14
C SER A 248 0.09 -11.43 -0.48
N PHE A 249 -0.12 -11.76 -1.76
CA PHE A 249 -1.34 -11.48 -2.51
C PHE A 249 -2.63 -11.90 -1.78
N ASP A 250 -2.62 -13.04 -1.10
CA ASP A 250 -3.75 -13.56 -0.28
C ASP A 250 -3.87 -12.90 1.11
N GLY A 251 -3.01 -11.91 1.39
CA GLY A 251 -2.95 -11.13 2.62
C GLY A 251 -2.16 -11.78 3.75
N GLN A 252 -1.47 -12.91 3.57
CA GLN A 252 -0.62 -13.51 4.61
C GLN A 252 0.58 -12.65 4.97
N LEU A 253 0.78 -12.46 6.28
CA LEU A 253 1.83 -11.60 6.82
C LEU A 253 3.00 -12.45 7.30
N TYR A 254 4.18 -12.06 6.86
CA TYR A 254 5.46 -12.66 7.21
C TYR A 254 6.39 -11.59 7.75
N THR A 255 7.18 -11.93 8.76
CA THR A 255 8.34 -11.12 9.14
C THR A 255 9.52 -11.62 8.32
N GLY A 256 9.99 -10.78 7.41
CA GLY A 256 11.08 -11.08 6.50
C GLY A 256 12.45 -10.88 7.13
N GLN A 257 13.44 -11.54 6.55
CA GLN A 257 14.86 -11.36 6.84
C GLN A 257 15.56 -11.00 5.54
N VAL A 258 16.23 -9.86 5.49
CA VAL A 258 17.02 -9.49 4.31
C VAL A 258 18.27 -10.36 4.27
N VAL A 259 18.41 -11.19 3.23
CA VAL A 259 19.51 -12.17 3.07
C VAL A 259 20.46 -11.83 1.92
N ALA A 260 20.09 -10.88 1.07
CA ALA A 260 21.00 -10.13 0.24
C ALA A 260 20.51 -8.69 0.10
N PHE A 261 21.47 -7.79 -0.03
CA PHE A 261 21.26 -6.36 -0.20
C PHE A 261 22.38 -5.86 -1.10
N ASP A 262 22.03 -5.45 -2.30
CA ASP A 262 22.96 -4.89 -3.27
C ASP A 262 22.51 -3.45 -3.62
N PRO A 263 23.19 -2.42 -3.08
CA PRO A 263 22.84 -1.04 -3.34
C PRO A 263 23.19 -0.60 -4.77
N ASP A 264 24.14 -1.26 -5.44
CA ASP A 264 24.69 -0.82 -6.73
C ASP A 264 23.81 -1.23 -7.92
N ILE A 265 23.01 -2.28 -7.76
CA ILE A 265 21.95 -2.67 -8.69
C ILE A 265 20.55 -2.44 -8.09
N ASP A 266 20.46 -1.84 -6.91
CA ASP A 266 19.20 -1.60 -6.21
C ASP A 266 18.30 -2.84 -6.09
N VAL A 267 18.88 -3.97 -5.66
CA VAL A 267 18.14 -5.23 -5.45
C VAL A 267 18.41 -5.80 -4.07
N ALA A 268 17.35 -6.31 -3.44
CA ALA A 268 17.43 -7.08 -2.21
C ALA A 268 16.65 -8.39 -2.32
N ILE A 269 17.12 -9.39 -1.58
CA ILE A 269 16.43 -10.67 -1.40
C ILE A 269 15.94 -10.77 0.05
N ILE A 270 14.65 -11.01 0.22
CA ILE A 270 14.05 -11.24 1.54
C ILE A 270 13.67 -12.71 1.68
N ALA A 271 14.15 -13.36 2.73
CA ALA A 271 13.74 -14.68 3.15
C ALA A 271 12.49 -14.60 4.03
N LEU A 272 11.52 -15.47 3.75
CA LEU A 272 10.26 -15.58 4.48
C LEU A 272 10.14 -16.99 5.11
N PRO A 273 10.65 -17.21 6.32
CA PRO A 273 10.64 -18.53 6.94
C PRO A 273 9.23 -19.12 7.03
N GLY A 274 9.04 -20.31 6.46
CA GLY A 274 7.77 -21.04 6.47
C GLY A 274 6.74 -20.63 5.41
N ALA A 275 7.04 -19.63 4.57
CA ALA A 275 6.20 -19.26 3.44
C ALA A 275 6.21 -20.34 2.33
N GLN A 276 5.12 -20.38 1.57
CA GLN A 276 4.92 -21.16 0.34
C GLN A 276 4.18 -20.27 -0.65
N LEU A 277 4.93 -19.42 -1.35
CA LEU A 277 4.40 -18.47 -2.33
C LEU A 277 4.38 -19.06 -3.75
N PRO A 278 3.43 -18.65 -4.62
CA PRO A 278 3.53 -18.88 -6.07
C PRO A 278 4.82 -18.29 -6.60
N VAL A 279 5.52 -19.03 -7.48
CA VAL A 279 6.86 -18.65 -7.97
C VAL A 279 6.74 -18.18 -9.41
N VAL A 280 7.41 -17.09 -9.74
CA VAL A 280 7.46 -16.56 -11.11
C VAL A 280 8.35 -17.39 -12.02
N GLU A 281 8.07 -17.32 -13.32
CA GLU A 281 8.99 -17.76 -14.37
C GLU A 281 9.63 -16.52 -15.04
N PHE A 282 10.88 -16.63 -15.46
CA PHE A 282 11.60 -15.56 -16.17
C PHE A 282 11.58 -15.83 -17.68
N GLY A 283 11.36 -14.77 -18.45
CA GLY A 283 11.20 -14.84 -19.91
C GLY A 283 12.42 -14.36 -20.67
N ASP A 284 12.27 -14.28 -21.98
CA ASP A 284 13.22 -13.60 -22.86
C ASP A 284 13.11 -12.07 -22.71
N PRO A 285 14.17 -11.30 -23.06
CA PRO A 285 14.11 -9.84 -23.03
C PRO A 285 12.99 -9.28 -23.93
N LEU A 286 12.40 -8.17 -23.50
CA LEU A 286 11.35 -7.47 -24.25
C LEU A 286 11.94 -6.44 -25.23
N GLU A 287 11.29 -6.26 -26.37
CA GLU A 287 11.69 -5.30 -27.40
C GLU A 287 10.84 -4.01 -27.33
N PRO A 288 11.35 -2.87 -27.83
CA PRO A 288 10.55 -1.65 -27.95
C PRO A 288 9.25 -1.87 -28.75
N GLY A 289 8.13 -1.43 -28.18
CA GLY A 289 6.78 -1.62 -28.69
C GLY A 289 6.05 -2.83 -28.10
N ASP A 290 6.73 -3.68 -27.32
CA ASP A 290 6.07 -4.81 -26.64
C ASP A 290 5.16 -4.32 -25.52
N ALA A 291 3.99 -4.98 -25.42
CA ALA A 291 3.08 -4.82 -24.31
C ALA A 291 3.63 -5.54 -23.07
N ALA A 292 3.55 -4.88 -21.92
CA ALA A 292 4.00 -5.39 -20.64
C ALA A 292 3.07 -4.94 -19.51
N PHE A 293 3.30 -5.48 -18.32
CA PHE A 293 2.51 -5.17 -17.14
C PHE A 293 3.40 -4.95 -15.92
N VAL A 294 3.09 -3.92 -15.15
CA VAL A 294 3.68 -3.68 -13.83
C VAL A 294 2.77 -4.28 -12.76
N LEU A 295 3.30 -5.23 -12.01
CA LEU A 295 2.62 -5.87 -10.90
C LEU A 295 3.12 -5.28 -9.58
N GLY A 296 2.23 -4.68 -8.80
CA GLY A 296 2.66 -4.04 -7.55
C GLY A 296 1.55 -3.46 -6.69
N PHE A 297 1.97 -2.69 -5.69
CA PHE A 297 1.11 -2.08 -4.69
C PHE A 297 1.31 -0.55 -4.69
N PRO A 298 0.76 0.17 -5.69
CA PRO A 298 0.89 1.61 -5.78
C PRO A 298 0.46 2.31 -4.48
N SER A 299 1.29 3.22 -4.01
CA SER A 299 1.19 3.98 -2.77
C SER A 299 1.09 3.13 -1.48
N GLY A 300 1.49 1.85 -1.55
CA GLY A 300 1.26 0.86 -0.50
C GLY A 300 -0.22 0.45 -0.38
N GLY A 301 -1.02 0.74 -1.41
CA GLY A 301 -2.44 0.44 -1.51
C GLY A 301 -2.75 -1.02 -1.85
N PRO A 302 -3.94 -1.32 -2.41
CA PRO A 302 -4.25 -2.65 -2.93
C PRO A 302 -3.35 -2.99 -4.13
N HIS A 303 -3.23 -4.27 -4.43
CA HIS A 303 -2.51 -4.76 -5.61
C HIS A 303 -3.16 -4.21 -6.89
N GLN A 304 -2.35 -3.79 -7.85
CA GLN A 304 -2.78 -3.32 -9.16
C GLN A 304 -1.92 -3.95 -10.26
N ILE A 305 -2.53 -4.16 -11.42
CA ILE A 305 -1.87 -4.53 -12.67
C ILE A 305 -1.94 -3.29 -13.55
N LEU A 306 -0.79 -2.69 -13.85
CA LEU A 306 -0.72 -1.49 -14.70
C LEU A 306 -0.20 -1.92 -16.07
N GLY A 307 -0.95 -1.61 -17.13
CA GLY A 307 -0.46 -1.78 -18.51
C GLY A 307 0.74 -0.87 -18.76
N ALA A 308 1.69 -1.38 -19.53
CA ALA A 308 2.93 -0.71 -19.91
C ALA A 308 3.29 -1.04 -21.36
N GLU A 309 4.02 -0.14 -22.01
CA GLU A 309 4.66 -0.40 -23.30
C GLU A 309 6.16 -0.16 -23.17
N ILE A 310 6.98 -1.09 -23.67
CA ILE A 310 8.44 -0.92 -23.66
C ILE A 310 8.83 0.17 -24.66
N GLN A 311 9.49 1.21 -24.18
CA GLN A 311 9.98 2.34 -25.00
C GLN A 311 11.42 2.11 -25.45
N ALA A 312 12.25 1.58 -24.55
CA ALA A 312 13.64 1.26 -24.82
C ALA A 312 14.11 0.12 -23.90
N HIS A 313 15.09 -0.64 -24.38
CA HIS A 313 15.83 -1.63 -23.60
C HIS A 313 17.32 -1.47 -23.93
N GLY A 314 18.16 -1.40 -22.90
CA GLY A 314 19.60 -1.38 -23.06
C GLY A 314 20.33 -0.70 -21.91
N PRO A 315 21.65 -0.47 -22.09
CA PRO A 315 22.48 0.07 -21.03
C PRO A 315 22.23 1.57 -20.79
N ALA A 316 21.95 1.94 -19.54
CA ALA A 316 21.86 3.31 -19.06
C ALA A 316 22.84 3.57 -17.91
N THR A 317 23.28 4.82 -17.75
CA THR A 317 24.15 5.19 -16.62
C THR A 317 23.28 5.49 -15.41
N ILE A 318 23.37 4.65 -14.39
CA ILE A 318 22.57 4.69 -13.17
C ILE A 318 23.51 4.85 -11.97
N VAL A 319 23.19 5.79 -11.06
CA VAL A 319 23.83 5.88 -9.74
C VAL A 319 23.21 4.85 -8.80
N ASN A 320 23.96 4.41 -7.80
CA ASN A 320 23.43 3.49 -6.80
C ASN A 320 22.40 4.19 -5.90
N ILE A 321 21.77 3.44 -4.99
CA ILE A 321 20.72 3.98 -4.11
C ILE A 321 21.18 5.12 -3.19
N TYR A 322 22.48 5.36 -3.05
CA TYR A 322 23.07 6.43 -2.23
C TYR A 322 23.57 7.61 -3.06
N ASP A 323 23.14 7.72 -4.33
CA ASP A 323 23.58 8.73 -5.30
C ASP A 323 25.10 8.71 -5.57
N GLU A 324 25.72 7.56 -5.39
CA GLU A 324 27.14 7.33 -5.62
C GLU A 324 27.36 6.38 -6.82
N ASN A 325 28.61 6.30 -7.29
CA ASN A 325 29.08 5.22 -8.19
C ASN A 325 28.23 4.99 -9.45
N ALA A 326 28.12 6.00 -10.31
CA ALA A 326 27.47 5.89 -11.62
C ALA A 326 28.07 4.75 -12.47
N GLN A 327 27.25 3.78 -12.85
CA GLN A 327 27.64 2.60 -13.64
C GLN A 327 26.63 2.33 -14.76
N LEU A 328 27.09 1.66 -15.82
CA LEU A 328 26.18 1.15 -16.85
C LEU A 328 25.40 -0.03 -16.29
N ARG A 329 24.07 0.02 -16.44
CA ARG A 329 23.12 -1.02 -16.05
C ARG A 329 22.17 -1.28 -17.20
N ASP A 330 21.85 -2.55 -17.42
CA ASP A 330 20.84 -2.91 -18.39
C ASP A 330 19.43 -2.66 -17.84
N VAL A 331 18.66 -1.79 -18.50
CA VAL A 331 17.38 -1.30 -18.01
C VAL A 331 16.34 -1.25 -19.13
N TYR A 332 15.08 -1.39 -18.72
CA TYR A 332 13.92 -1.06 -19.52
C TYR A 332 13.45 0.34 -19.17
N GLN A 333 13.10 1.11 -20.21
CA GLN A 333 12.27 2.30 -20.11
C GLN A 333 10.87 1.91 -20.60
N LEU A 334 9.84 2.24 -19.83
CA LEU A 334 8.48 1.88 -20.15
C LEU A 334 7.52 3.08 -20.03
N ALA A 335 6.54 3.15 -20.91
CA ALA A 335 5.42 4.07 -20.82
C ALA A 335 4.39 3.48 -19.85
N ALA A 336 4.43 3.91 -18.59
CA ALA A 336 3.50 3.50 -17.56
C ALA A 336 3.49 4.49 -16.40
N GLU A 337 2.33 4.59 -15.74
CA GLU A 337 2.17 5.45 -14.57
C GLU A 337 2.73 4.76 -13.31
N VAL A 338 4.06 4.70 -13.23
CA VAL A 338 4.76 4.14 -12.08
C VAL A 338 4.71 5.13 -10.92
N ARG A 339 4.16 4.66 -9.78
CA ARG A 339 4.02 5.45 -8.57
C ARG A 339 4.78 4.80 -7.43
N GLN A 340 5.05 5.58 -6.38
CA GLN A 340 5.63 5.08 -5.14
C GLN A 340 4.96 3.77 -4.72
N GLY A 341 5.72 2.81 -4.21
CA GLY A 341 5.19 1.50 -3.82
C GLY A 341 5.21 0.47 -4.95
N ASN A 342 5.34 0.88 -6.22
CA ASN A 342 5.62 -0.05 -7.32
C ASN A 342 7.06 -0.58 -7.33
N SER A 343 8.01 0.15 -6.71
CA SER A 343 9.40 -0.30 -6.53
C SER A 343 9.49 -1.72 -6.01
N GLY A 344 10.29 -2.54 -6.68
CA GLY A 344 10.50 -3.96 -6.42
C GLY A 344 9.44 -4.85 -7.06
N GLY A 345 8.40 -4.27 -7.67
CA GLY A 345 7.37 -4.98 -8.41
C GLY A 345 7.89 -5.60 -9.70
N ALA A 346 7.21 -6.62 -10.20
CA ALA A 346 7.59 -7.32 -11.42
C ALA A 346 7.16 -6.51 -12.66
N LEU A 347 8.06 -6.41 -13.64
CA LEU A 347 7.71 -6.13 -15.03
C LEU A 347 7.47 -7.47 -15.73
N VAL A 348 6.28 -7.67 -16.28
CA VAL A 348 5.81 -8.96 -16.79
C VAL A 348 5.35 -8.84 -18.25
N ALA A 349 5.73 -9.81 -19.07
CA ALA A 349 5.31 -9.93 -20.46
C ALA A 349 3.85 -10.43 -20.58
N GLU A 350 3.25 -10.36 -21.77
CA GLU A 350 1.88 -10.86 -21.99
C GLU A 350 1.72 -12.36 -21.70
N ASP A 351 2.80 -13.14 -21.79
CA ASP A 351 2.81 -14.58 -21.51
C ASP A 351 2.96 -14.92 -20.01
N GLY A 352 2.99 -13.90 -19.14
CA GLY A 352 3.11 -14.05 -17.70
C GLY A 352 4.55 -14.22 -17.18
N THR A 353 5.56 -14.20 -18.04
CA THR A 353 6.97 -14.29 -17.61
C THR A 353 7.53 -12.94 -17.17
N VAL A 354 8.42 -12.95 -16.18
CA VAL A 354 9.05 -11.75 -15.63
C VAL A 354 10.24 -11.34 -16.50
N ALA A 355 10.24 -10.07 -16.91
CA ALA A 355 11.32 -9.44 -17.68
C ALA A 355 12.23 -8.56 -16.80
N GLY A 356 11.76 -8.08 -15.64
CA GLY A 356 12.56 -7.19 -14.80
C GLY A 356 11.90 -6.76 -13.49
N VAL A 357 12.57 -5.83 -12.79
CA VAL A 357 12.16 -5.28 -11.49
C VAL A 357 12.02 -3.77 -11.59
N ILE A 358 10.83 -3.24 -11.32
CA ILE A 358 10.57 -1.78 -11.31
C ILE A 358 11.38 -1.12 -10.22
N PHE A 359 12.10 -0.03 -10.52
CA PHE A 359 12.97 0.62 -9.54
C PHE A 359 12.89 2.16 -9.53
N ALA A 360 12.51 2.79 -10.63
CA ALA A 360 12.54 4.26 -10.75
C ALA A 360 11.43 4.79 -11.67
N ARG A 361 11.27 6.11 -11.69
CA ARG A 361 10.39 6.83 -12.64
C ARG A 361 11.05 8.09 -13.17
N ALA A 362 10.50 8.66 -14.24
CA ALA A 362 10.83 10.03 -14.63
C ALA A 362 10.10 11.05 -13.73
N SER A 363 10.67 12.26 -13.62
CA SER A 363 10.17 13.35 -12.80
C SER A 363 8.89 14.00 -13.37
N GLU A 364 8.84 14.21 -14.69
CA GLU A 364 7.77 14.98 -15.36
C GLU A 364 6.96 14.19 -16.40
N ALA A 365 7.12 12.87 -16.48
CA ALA A 365 6.44 12.02 -17.46
C ALA A 365 5.96 10.70 -16.84
N ASP A 366 4.93 10.09 -17.45
CA ASP A 366 4.44 8.74 -17.13
C ASP A 366 5.40 7.67 -17.68
N ILE A 367 6.66 7.75 -17.27
CA ILE A 367 7.75 6.87 -17.65
C ILE A 367 8.24 6.15 -16.41
N GLY A 368 8.24 4.82 -16.47
CA GLY A 368 8.85 3.94 -15.49
C GLY A 368 10.18 3.39 -15.98
N TYR A 369 11.01 2.95 -15.03
CA TYR A 369 12.22 2.20 -15.30
C TYR A 369 12.22 0.88 -14.55
N ALA A 370 12.63 -0.19 -15.24
CA ALA A 370 12.83 -1.51 -14.66
C ALA A 370 14.28 -1.96 -14.89
N MET A 371 14.88 -2.59 -13.88
CA MET A 371 16.14 -3.28 -14.08
C MET A 371 15.87 -4.61 -14.79
N SER A 372 16.65 -4.92 -15.83
CA SER A 372 16.42 -6.12 -16.61
C SER A 372 16.71 -7.39 -15.82
N HIS A 373 16.05 -8.50 -16.18
CA HIS A 373 16.34 -9.80 -15.59
C HIS A 373 17.82 -10.16 -15.76
N GLU A 374 18.41 -9.84 -16.92
CA GLU A 374 19.80 -10.11 -17.25
C GLU A 374 20.77 -9.45 -16.26
N GLU A 375 20.50 -8.20 -15.87
CA GLU A 375 21.33 -7.45 -14.91
C GLU A 375 21.29 -8.09 -13.51
N ILE A 376 20.15 -8.69 -13.13
CA ILE A 376 19.91 -9.22 -11.77
C ILE A 376 19.98 -10.75 -11.68
N ALA A 377 20.20 -11.44 -12.81
CA ALA A 377 20.10 -12.89 -12.92
C ALA A 377 21.03 -13.62 -11.95
N ASP A 378 22.27 -13.12 -11.78
CA ASP A 378 23.25 -13.72 -10.87
C ASP A 378 22.75 -13.74 -9.42
N LEU A 379 22.12 -12.66 -8.96
CA LEU A 379 21.59 -12.57 -7.60
C LEU A 379 20.34 -13.45 -7.42
N ILE A 380 19.45 -13.47 -8.42
CA ILE A 380 18.25 -14.32 -8.42
C ILE A 380 18.63 -15.81 -8.37
N ASN A 381 19.61 -16.23 -9.18
CA ASN A 381 20.09 -17.61 -9.22
C ASN A 381 20.73 -18.06 -7.89
N GLN A 382 21.29 -17.11 -7.13
CA GLN A 382 21.84 -17.36 -5.79
C GLN A 382 20.79 -17.37 -4.69
N ALA A 383 19.63 -16.72 -4.89
CA ALA A 383 18.58 -16.55 -3.88
C ALA A 383 18.20 -17.83 -3.10
N PRO A 384 18.09 -19.03 -3.72
CA PRO A 384 17.77 -20.26 -2.99
C PRO A 384 18.81 -20.65 -1.93
N GLN A 385 20.07 -20.23 -2.09
CA GLN A 385 21.19 -20.58 -1.22
C GLN A 385 21.41 -19.55 -0.10
N LEU A 386 20.89 -18.34 -0.27
CA LEU A 386 21.01 -17.26 0.72
C LEU A 386 20.13 -17.56 1.93
N SER A 387 20.72 -17.50 3.13
CA SER A 387 20.03 -17.82 4.39
C SER A 387 20.49 -17.01 5.59
N GLN A 388 21.64 -16.34 5.52
CA GLN A 388 22.15 -15.51 6.60
C GLN A 388 21.63 -14.08 6.42
N PRO A 389 21.07 -13.45 7.46
CA PRO A 389 20.70 -12.05 7.40
C PRO A 389 21.93 -11.16 7.11
N VAL A 390 21.73 -10.14 6.30
CA VAL A 390 22.74 -9.12 5.97
C VAL A 390 22.29 -7.76 6.48
N SER A 391 23.24 -6.82 6.56
CA SER A 391 22.92 -5.42 6.85
C SER A 391 22.14 -4.80 5.68
N THR A 392 21.15 -3.95 5.99
CA THR A 392 20.39 -3.15 5.02
C THR A 392 20.97 -1.75 4.82
N GLY A 393 22.24 -1.56 5.19
CA GLY A 393 22.94 -0.28 5.02
C GLY A 393 22.38 0.82 5.91
N HIS A 394 22.45 2.06 5.42
CA HIS A 394 21.93 3.24 6.10
C HIS A 394 20.67 3.73 5.41
N CYS A 395 19.97 4.68 6.01
CA CYS A 395 18.84 5.30 5.35
C CYS A 395 19.30 6.15 4.17
N LEU A 396 18.39 6.28 3.22
CA LEU A 396 18.52 7.20 2.09
C LEU A 396 18.30 8.62 2.62
N GLU A 397 19.08 9.58 2.11
CA GLU A 397 19.04 10.99 2.54
C GLU A 397 17.96 11.82 1.83
#